data_AF-A0A842LF92-F1
#
_entry.id   AF-A0A842LF92-F1
#
_cell.length_a   1.000
_cell.length_b   1.000
_cell.length_c   1.000
_cell.angle_alpha   90.00
_cell.angle_beta   90.00
_cell.angle_gamma   90.00
#
_symmetry.space_group_name_H-M   'P 1'
#
loop_
_entity.id
_entity.type
_entity.pdbx_description
1 polymer ?
#
loop_
_entity_poly.entity_id
_entity_poly.type
_entity_poly.pdbx_seq_one_letter_code
_entity_poly.pdbx_strand_id
1 'polypeptide(L)' 'MEKRIHVRIDKNSNLTLREVLKKIEEIQAEHPELDVFFDGDEYAICSRPKKAEKDQ' A
#
# COMPACT_ATOMS: atom_id res chain seq x y z
N MET A 1 9.95 -9.48 -7.07
CA MET A 1 8.63 -8.84 -7.30
C MET A 1 8.85 -7.36 -7.20
N GLU A 2 8.42 -6.60 -8.21
CA GLU A 2 8.65 -5.16 -8.24
C GLU A 2 7.59 -4.45 -7.35
N LYS A 3 8.08 -3.68 -6.38
CA LYS A 3 7.26 -2.85 -5.49
C LYS A 3 6.81 -1.61 -6.27
N ARG A 4 5.52 -1.33 -6.30
CA ARG A 4 4.97 -0.10 -6.91
C ARG A 4 4.59 0.89 -5.82
N ILE A 5 5.04 2.14 -5.96
CA ILE A 5 4.63 3.24 -5.07
C ILE A 5 3.35 3.87 -5.63
N HIS A 6 2.32 4.02 -4.79
CA HIS A 6 1.07 4.70 -5.13
C HIS A 6 1.02 6.11 -4.55
N VAL A 7 1.42 6.26 -3.29
CA VAL A 7 1.37 7.53 -2.57
C VAL A 7 2.63 7.69 -1.73
N ARG A 8 3.37 8.79 -1.92
CA ARG A 8 4.42 9.20 -0.98
C ARG A 8 3.81 10.09 0.08
N ILE A 9 4.10 9.81 1.34
CA ILE A 9 3.64 10.63 2.46
C ILE A 9 4.76 11.59 2.84
N ASP A 10 4.43 12.83 3.22
CA ASP A 10 5.40 13.73 3.83
C ASP A 10 5.48 13.40 5.32
N LYS A 11 6.71 13.22 5.84
CA LYS A 11 6.97 12.95 7.26
C LYS A 11 6.49 14.08 8.18
N ASN A 12 6.32 15.29 7.63
CA ASN A 12 5.76 16.44 8.34
C ASN A 12 4.25 16.59 8.13
N SER A 13 3.60 15.66 7.43
CA SER A 13 2.15 15.73 7.24
C SER A 13 1.39 15.44 8.53
N ASN A 14 0.20 16.02 8.65
CA ASN A 14 -0.74 15.70 9.73
C ASN A 14 -1.61 14.48 9.41
N LEU A 15 -1.20 13.65 8.44
CA LEU A 15 -1.95 12.45 8.08
C LEU A 15 -2.00 11.49 9.26
N THR A 16 -3.21 11.14 9.63
CA THR A 16 -3.47 10.17 10.69
C THR A 16 -3.32 8.76 10.16
N LEU A 17 -3.04 7.82 11.06
CA LEU A 17 -3.05 6.39 10.74
C LEU A 17 -4.37 5.96 10.08
N ARG A 18 -5.51 6.53 10.51
CA ARG A 18 -6.83 6.24 9.94
C ARG A 18 -6.92 6.62 8.47
N GLU A 19 -6.36 7.78 8.09
CA GLU A 19 -6.37 8.22 6.70
C GLU A 19 -5.45 7.36 5.84
N VAL A 20 -4.29 6.95 6.37
CA VAL A 20 -3.40 6.00 5.68
C VAL A 20 -4.11 4.67 5.43
N LEU A 21 -4.78 4.11 6.45
CA LEU A 21 -5.52 2.85 6.32
C LEU A 21 -6.67 2.98 5.31
N LYS A 22 -7.44 4.07 5.37
CA LYS A 22 -8.50 4.35 4.40
C LYS A 22 -7.95 4.39 2.97
N LYS A 23 -6.79 5.01 2.78
CA LYS A 23 -6.14 5.09 1.46
C LYS A 23 -5.67 3.72 0.96
N ILE A 24 -5.20 2.87 1.85
CA ILE A 24 -4.88 1.47 1.53
C ILE A 24 -6.15 0.73 1.08
N GLU A 25 -7.25 0.84 1.83
CA GLU A 25 -8.53 0.19 1.48
C GLU A 25 -9.08 0.65 0.12
N GLU A 26 -9.00 1.95 -0.19
CA GLU A 26 -9.38 2.51 -1.49
C GLU A 26 -8.59 1.84 -2.63
N ILE A 27 -7.26 1.76 -2.51
CA ILE A 27 -6.40 1.17 -3.54
C ILE A 27 -6.63 -0.35 -3.65
N GLN A 28 -6.85 -1.04 -2.53
CA GLN A 28 -7.16 -2.48 -2.54
C GLN A 28 -8.51 -2.78 -3.21
N ALA A 29 -9.51 -1.92 -3.03
CA ALA A 29 -10.81 -2.06 -3.66
C ALA A 29 -10.74 -1.84 -5.18
N GLU A 30 -9.89 -0.91 -5.63
CA GLU A 30 -9.61 -0.67 -7.06
C GLU A 30 -8.76 -1.79 -7.69
N HIS A 31 -7.91 -2.44 -6.90
CA HIS A 31 -6.95 -3.45 -7.33
C HIS A 31 -6.97 -4.70 -6.43
N PRO A 32 -8.01 -5.55 -6.53
CA PRO A 32 -8.15 -6.73 -5.67
C PRO A 32 -7.03 -7.76 -5.85
N GLU A 33 -6.27 -7.71 -6.95
CA GLU A 33 -5.10 -8.53 -7.25
C GLU A 33 -3.81 -8.07 -6.55
N LEU A 34 -3.82 -6.89 -5.92
CA LEU A 34 -2.64 -6.30 -5.29
C LEU A 34 -2.70 -6.39 -3.76
N ASP A 35 -1.55 -6.71 -3.17
CA ASP A 35 -1.28 -6.57 -1.74
C ASP A 35 -0.75 -5.14 -1.53
N VAL A 36 -1.59 -4.28 -0.94
CA VAL A 36 -1.30 -2.86 -0.71
C VAL A 36 -0.98 -2.66 0.77
N PHE A 37 0.12 -1.97 1.06
CA PHE A 37 0.66 -1.79 2.40
C PHE A 37 1.37 -0.44 2.55
N PHE A 38 1.57 0.00 3.78
CA PHE A 38 2.42 1.14 4.09
C PHE A 38 3.87 0.69 4.32
N ASP A 39 4.82 1.29 3.60
CA ASP A 39 6.25 1.08 3.74
C ASP A 39 6.84 2.21 4.61
N GLY A 40 7.29 1.87 5.81
CA GLY A 40 7.80 2.83 6.79
C GLY A 40 9.17 3.42 6.43
N ASP A 41 9.97 2.71 5.65
CA ASP A 41 11.30 3.16 5.24
C ASP A 41 11.18 4.21 4.13
N GLU A 42 10.39 3.88 3.10
CA GLU A 42 10.05 4.83 2.01
C GLU A 42 9.05 5.91 2.44
N TYR A 43 8.37 5.68 3.57
CA TYR A 43 7.26 6.51 4.05
C TYR A 43 6.17 6.69 2.98
N ALA A 44 5.73 5.57 2.41
CA ALA A 44 4.86 5.54 1.24
C ALA A 44 3.87 4.37 1.27
N ILE A 45 2.68 4.57 0.69
CA ILE A 45 1.74 3.47 0.40
C ILE A 45 2.21 2.81 -0.90
N CYS A 46 2.52 1.52 -0.78
CA CYS A 46 3.06 0.69 -1.84
C CYS A 46 2.14 -0.48 -2.12
N SER A 47 2.35 -1.15 -3.24
CA SER A 47 1.75 -2.44 -3.50
C SER A 47 2.71 -3.41 -4.17
N ARG A 48 2.35 -4.69 -4.10
CA ARG A 48 2.94 -5.78 -4.88
C ARG A 48 1.83 -6.70 -5.40
N PRO A 49 2.05 -7.46 -6.48
CA PRO A 49 1.10 -8.49 -6.88
C PRO A 49 0.87 -9.45 -5.72
N LYS A 50 -0.40 -9.78 -5.41
CA LYS A 50 -0.69 -10.92 -4.54
C LYS A 50 -0.06 -12.13 -5.20
N LYS A 51 0.77 -12.88 -4.46
CA LYS A 51 1.10 -14.24 -4.89
C LYS A 51 -0.24 -14.95 -5.01
N ALA A 52 -0.63 -15.32 -6.23
CA ALA A 52 -1.64 -16.35 -6.39
C ALA A 52 -1.13 -17.53 -5.56
N GLU A 53 -1.96 -18.06 -4.66
CA GLU A 53 -1.68 -19.32 -3.98
C GLU A 53 -1.56 -20.43 -5.05
N LYS A 54 -0.39 -20.53 -5.64
CA LYS A 54 0.18 -21.77 -6.12
C LYS A 54 1.49 -21.90 -5.37
N ASP A 55 1.69 -23.08 -4.81
CA ASP A 55 2.80 -23.47 -3.93
C ASP A 55 2.56 -23.20 -2.44
N GLN A 56 1.62 -23.94 -1.84
CA GLN A 56 1.97 -25.04 -0.91
C GLN A 56 0.81 -26.00 -0.67
#